data_AF-A0A090WRD7-F1
#
_entry.id   AF-A0A090WRD7-F1
#
_cell.length_a   1.000
_cell.length_b   1.000
_cell.length_c   1.000
_cell.angle_alpha   90.00
_cell.angle_beta   90.00
_cell.angle_gamma   90.00
#
_symmetry.space_group_name_H-M   'P 1'
#
loop_
_entity.id
_entity.type
_entity.pdbx_description
1 polymer ?
#
loop_
_entity_poly.entity_id
_entity_poly.type
_entity_poly.pdbx_seq_one_letter_code
_entity_poly.pdbx_strand_id
1 'polypeptide(L)' 'MFKQRKHKTFNYKPRFSENDREQELEEDTKAFASKWRRENAKNGSKIKGGMSMRFLILALVLLLICMYILEKKYM' A
#
# COMPACT_ATOMS: atom_id res chain seq x y z
N MET A 1 -4.86 -72.55 -1.30
CA MET A 1 -3.70 -71.93 -0.62
C MET A 1 -3.53 -70.52 -1.19
N PHE A 2 -4.12 -69.51 -0.55
CA PHE A 2 -4.16 -68.14 -1.07
C PHE A 2 -2.92 -67.37 -0.60
N LYS A 3 -2.09 -66.92 -1.54
CA LYS A 3 -0.90 -66.12 -1.22
C LYS A 3 -1.35 -64.76 -0.68
N GLN A 4 -1.00 -64.45 0.56
CA GLN A 4 -1.24 -63.13 1.15
C GLN A 4 -0.50 -62.07 0.33
N ARG A 5 -1.25 -61.13 -0.26
CA ARG A 5 -0.71 -60.03 -1.04
C ARG A 5 -0.06 -59.04 -0.07
N LYS A 6 1.23 -58.74 -0.28
CA LYS A 6 1.98 -57.81 0.58
C LYS A 6 1.28 -56.45 0.59
N HIS A 7 1.03 -55.96 1.78
CA HIS A 7 0.29 -54.74 2.07
C HIS A 7 0.93 -53.56 1.34
N LYS A 8 0.26 -53.04 0.31
CA LYS A 8 0.71 -51.84 -0.41
C LYS A 8 0.34 -50.65 0.47
N THR A 9 1.26 -50.18 1.29
CA THR A 9 1.05 -48.99 2.11
C THR A 9 0.87 -47.77 1.22
N PHE A 10 -0.17 -47.00 1.51
CA PHE A 10 -0.47 -45.76 0.82
C PHE A 10 0.47 -44.68 1.34
N ASN A 11 1.59 -44.45 0.63
CA ASN A 11 2.46 -43.31 0.89
C ASN A 11 1.78 -42.04 0.40
N TYR A 12 0.95 -41.44 1.25
CA TYR A 12 0.35 -40.15 1.01
C TYR A 12 1.12 -39.07 1.75
N LYS A 13 1.59 -38.07 1.01
CA LYS A 13 2.05 -36.81 1.59
C LYS A 13 0.84 -35.87 1.68
N PRO A 14 0.38 -35.49 2.88
CA PRO A 14 -0.72 -34.54 3.03
C PRO A 14 -0.31 -33.19 2.45
N ARG A 15 -1.23 -32.56 1.71
CA ARG A 15 -1.05 -31.25 1.06
C ARG A 15 -0.70 -30.11 2.03
N PHE A 16 -0.76 -30.38 3.33
CA PHE A 16 -0.72 -29.43 4.43
C PHE A 16 0.34 -29.78 5.48
N SER A 17 1.39 -30.53 5.11
CA SER A 17 2.53 -30.73 5.99
C SER A 17 3.14 -29.37 6.37
N GLU A 18 3.24 -29.09 7.66
CA GLU A 18 3.57 -27.77 8.25
C GLU A 18 4.80 -27.10 7.64
N ASN A 19 5.80 -27.87 7.19
CA ASN A 19 7.03 -27.33 6.61
C ASN A 19 6.83 -26.46 5.35
N ASP A 20 5.82 -26.75 4.53
CA ASP A 20 5.54 -25.96 3.31
C ASP A 20 4.68 -24.73 3.64
N ARG A 21 3.94 -24.77 4.76
CA ARG A 21 3.03 -23.69 5.19
C ARG A 21 3.76 -22.51 5.82
N GLU A 22 4.83 -22.75 6.58
CA GLU A 22 5.57 -21.67 7.25
C GLU A 22 6.24 -20.74 6.23
N GLN A 23 6.81 -21.32 5.17
CA GLN A 23 7.44 -20.56 4.08
C GLN A 23 6.42 -19.79 3.23
N GLU A 24 5.30 -20.43 2.88
CA GLU A 24 4.21 -19.80 2.12
C GLU A 24 3.55 -18.65 2.91
N LEU A 25 3.41 -18.81 4.24
CA LEU A 25 2.82 -17.79 5.12
C LEU A 25 3.77 -16.60 5.32
N GLU A 26 5.08 -16.83 5.40
CA GLU A 26 6.06 -15.75 5.39
C GLU A 26 6.09 -14.97 4.06
N GLU A 27 5.99 -15.66 2.93
CA GLU A 27 5.95 -15.02 1.61
C GLU A 27 4.64 -14.24 1.39
N ASP A 28 3.50 -14.80 1.79
CA ASP A 28 2.19 -14.16 1.66
C ASP A 28 2.05 -12.96 2.60
N THR A 29 2.56 -13.02 3.82
CA THR A 29 2.57 -11.86 4.74
C THR A 29 3.46 -10.72 4.24
N LYS A 30 4.63 -11.03 3.65
CA LYS A 30 5.50 -10.02 3.00
C LYS A 30 4.85 -9.43 1.74
N ALA A 31 4.16 -10.26 0.95
CA ALA A 31 3.40 -9.83 -0.23
C ALA A 31 2.19 -8.95 0.16
N PHE A 32 1.49 -9.29 1.25
CA PHE A 32 0.38 -8.52 1.79
C PHE A 32 0.83 -7.15 2.31
N ALA A 33 1.90 -7.13 3.13
CA ALA A 33 2.45 -5.89 3.67
C ALA A 33 3.02 -4.95 2.59
N SER A 34 3.53 -5.50 1.48
CA SER A 34 4.01 -4.69 0.34
C SER A 34 2.86 -4.15 -0.51
N LYS A 35 1.81 -4.94 -0.76
CA LYS A 35 0.57 -4.47 -1.44
C LYS A 35 -0.13 -3.38 -0.63
N TRP A 36 -0.29 -3.57 0.68
CA TRP A 36 -0.90 -2.58 1.59
C TRP A 36 -0.16 -1.24 1.58
N ARG A 37 1.18 -1.27 1.65
CA ARG A 37 1.99 -0.05 1.58
C ARG A 37 1.90 0.63 0.21
N ARG A 38 1.88 -0.14 -0.87
CA ARG A 38 1.79 0.37 -2.25
C ARG A 38 0.42 0.99 -2.55
N GLU A 39 -0.67 0.40 -2.08
CA GLU A 39 -2.03 0.95 -2.25
C GLU A 39 -2.27 2.18 -1.38
N ASN A 40 -1.78 2.17 -0.13
CA ASN A 40 -1.84 3.37 0.73
C ASN A 40 -0.99 4.53 0.18
N ALA A 41 0.16 4.26 -0.44
CA ALA A 41 0.96 5.28 -1.11
C ALA A 41 0.29 5.84 -2.38
N LYS A 42 -0.45 5.00 -3.12
CA LYS A 42 -1.20 5.42 -4.32
C LYS A 42 -2.44 6.25 -3.99
N ASN A 43 -3.17 5.88 -2.92
CA ASN A 43 -4.34 6.64 -2.47
C ASN A 43 -3.96 7.89 -1.67
N GLY A 44 -2.77 7.93 -1.05
CA GLY A 44 -2.26 9.08 -0.33
C GLY A 44 -1.61 10.17 -1.18
N SER A 45 -1.27 9.91 -2.45
CA SER A 45 -0.48 10.85 -3.27
C SER A 45 -1.29 11.76 -4.20
N LYS A 46 -2.61 11.54 -4.36
CA LYS A 46 -3.38 12.35 -5.33
C LYS A 46 -4.04 13.62 -4.76
N ILE A 47 -4.11 13.81 -3.44
CA ILE A 47 -4.72 15.04 -2.85
C ILE A 47 -4.04 15.50 -1.55
N LYS A 48 -2.85 14.99 -1.19
CA LYS A 48 -2.27 15.21 0.14
C LYS A 48 -1.11 16.21 0.14
N GLY A 49 -1.37 17.38 -0.43
CA GLY A 49 -0.57 18.57 -0.19
C GLY A 49 -1.49 19.65 0.32
N GLY A 50 -2.03 19.50 1.53
CA GLY A 50 -2.73 20.59 2.19
C GLY A 50 -1.80 21.80 2.15
N MET A 51 -2.18 22.80 1.37
CA MET A 51 -1.39 24.00 1.14
C MET A 51 -0.95 24.49 2.51
N SER A 52 0.35 24.47 2.77
CA SER A 52 0.86 24.74 4.12
C SER A 52 0.27 26.07 4.59
N MET A 53 -0.05 26.21 5.88
CA MET A 53 -0.60 27.46 6.41
C MET A 53 0.23 28.68 5.96
N ARG A 54 1.54 28.51 5.81
CA ARG A 54 2.46 29.50 5.24
C ARG A 54 2.09 29.90 3.81
N PHE A 55 1.78 28.95 2.94
CA PHE A 55 1.32 29.25 1.58
C PHE A 55 -0.03 29.97 1.55
N LEU A 56 -0.97 29.61 2.43
CA LEU A 56 -2.25 30.33 2.56
C LEU A 56 -2.03 31.79 2.96
N ILE A 57 -1.15 32.03 3.93
CA ILE A 57 -0.77 33.38 4.37
C ILE A 57 -0.04 34.15 3.26
N LEU A 58 0.90 33.50 2.56
CA LEU A 58 1.62 34.11 1.45
C LEU A 58 0.69 34.49 0.29
N ALA A 59 -0.27 33.63 -0.05
CA ALA A 59 -1.26 33.91 -1.08
C ALA A 59 -2.14 35.11 -0.71
N LEU A 60 -2.54 35.22 0.57
CA LEU A 60 -3.32 36.34 1.07
C LEU A 60 -2.56 37.67 0.95
N VAL A 61 -1.29 37.69 1.41
CA VAL A 61 -0.44 38.89 1.32
C VAL A 61 -0.20 39.28 -0.13
N LEU A 62 0.06 38.31 -1.00
CA LEU A 62 0.28 38.55 -2.43
C LEU A 62 -0.96 39.15 -3.11
N LEU A 63 -2.15 38.67 -2.76
CA LEU A 63 -3.42 39.21 -3.29
C LEU A 63 -3.61 40.69 -2.91
N LEU A 64 -3.33 41.04 -1.65
CA LEU A 64 -3.39 42.43 -1.19
C LEU A 64 -2.42 43.34 -1.97
N ILE A 65 -1.20 42.86 -2.21
CA ILE A 65 -0.20 43.59 -3.01
C ILE A 65 -0.70 43.77 -4.45
N CYS A 66 -1.25 42.72 -5.06
CA CYS A 66 -1.81 42.79 -6.41
C CYS A 66 -2.95 43.82 -6.50
N MET A 67 -3.88 43.82 -5.54
CA MET A 67 -4.95 44.82 -5.49
C MET A 67 -4.40 46.23 -5.35
N TYR A 68 -3.45 46.44 -4.45
CA TYR A 68 -2.86 47.76 -4.23
C TYR A 68 -2.16 48.31 -5.48
N ILE A 69 -1.43 47.45 -6.19
CA ILE A 69 -0.78 47.83 -7.46
C ILE A 69 -1.83 48.13 -8.53
N LEU A 70 -2.90 47.34 -8.61
CA LEU A 70 -4.00 47.60 -9.53
C LEU A 70 -4.66 48.94 -9.21
N GLU A 71 -5.00 49.17 -7.94
CA GLU A 71 -5.61 50.42 -7.50
C GLU A 71 -4.73 51.61 -7.86
N LYS A 72 -3.44 51.58 -7.52
CA LYS A 72 -2.50 52.68 -7.83
C LYS A 72 -2.27 52.92 -9.33
N LYS A 73 -2.44 51.89 -10.17
CA LYS A 73 -2.16 51.97 -11.61
C LYS A 73 -3.41 52.32 -12.42
N TYR A 74 -4.58 51.92 -11.94
CA TYR A 74 -5.84 52.06 -12.66
C TYR A 74 -6.78 53.09 -12.05
N MET A 75 -6.56 53.52 -10.80
CA MET A 75 -7.07 54.78 -10.24
C MET A 75 -5.97 55.84 -10.19
#